data_AF-A0A1E3K2L5-F1
#
_entry.id   AF-A0A1E3K2L5-F1
#
_cell.length_a   1.000
_cell.length_b   1.000
_cell.length_c   1.000
_cell.angle_alpha   90.00
_cell.angle_beta   90.00
_cell.angle_gamma   90.00
#
_symmetry.space_group_name_H-M   'P 1'
#
loop_
_entity.id
_entity.type
_entity.pdbx_description
1 polymer ?
#
loop_
_entity_poly.entity_id
_entity_poly.type
_entity_poly.pdbx_seq_one_letter_code
_entity_poly.pdbx_strand_id
1 'polypeptide(L)'
;MSSAAVDSAIKKSANDLAKELEVERVLKAFKLNPYDILDLPLSATESDAFDFLKKAHDHLIDLDKRKDIDMIMTHARTQVLKTILGSGFSTNVADDDPRLANLSPPFEQQVRAQGREILVEDELARRRKTKLAYANEGAEKAKAEAEIASRKRKLEDQSKWEGE
;
A
#
# COMPACT_ATOMS: atom_id res chain seq x y z
N MET A 1 -4.29 -15.77 -53.56
CA MET A 1 -3.12 -14.92 -53.28
C MET A 1 -1.87 -15.70 -53.70
N SER A 2 -0.89 -15.05 -54.33
CA SER A 2 0.34 -15.71 -54.83
C SER A 2 1.20 -16.22 -53.67
N SER A 3 1.75 -17.45 -53.77
CA SER A 3 2.68 -18.05 -52.81
C SER A 3 3.82 -17.08 -52.42
N ALA A 4 4.33 -16.33 -53.39
CA ALA A 4 5.42 -15.38 -53.19
C ALA A 4 5.04 -14.20 -52.26
N ALA A 5 3.77 -13.79 -52.25
CA ALA A 5 3.30 -12.74 -51.35
C ALA A 5 3.21 -13.23 -49.90
N VAL A 6 2.85 -14.50 -49.71
CA VAL A 6 2.80 -15.16 -48.40
C VAL A 6 4.21 -15.33 -47.84
N ASP A 7 5.15 -15.81 -48.66
CA ASP A 7 6.55 -16.00 -48.24
C ASP A 7 7.23 -14.67 -47.86
N SER A 8 6.92 -13.59 -48.61
CA SER A 8 7.40 -12.25 -48.29
C SER A 8 6.80 -11.72 -46.98
N ALA A 9 5.52 -11.98 -46.71
CA ALA A 9 4.87 -11.58 -45.46
C ALA A 9 5.46 -12.32 -44.26
N ILE A 10 5.73 -13.63 -44.40
CA ILE A 10 6.38 -14.45 -43.36
C ILE A 10 7.79 -13.93 -43.06
N LYS A 11 8.60 -13.65 -44.09
CA LYS A 11 9.95 -13.07 -43.90
C LYS A 11 9.91 -11.72 -43.19
N LYS A 12 8.96 -10.86 -43.55
CA LYS A 12 8.79 -9.56 -42.89
C LYS A 12 8.40 -9.74 -41.42
N SER A 13 7.40 -10.58 -41.13
CA SER A 13 6.95 -10.86 -39.76
C SER A 13 8.05 -11.45 -38.90
N ALA A 14 8.88 -12.34 -39.45
CA ALA A 14 10.03 -12.91 -38.74
C ALA A 14 11.09 -11.85 -38.39
N ASN A 15 11.36 -10.91 -39.31
CA ASN A 15 12.27 -9.79 -39.08
C ASN A 15 11.73 -8.80 -38.04
N ASP A 16 10.43 -8.50 -38.08
CA ASP A 16 9.78 -7.61 -37.12
C ASP A 16 9.82 -8.23 -35.72
N LEU A 17 9.54 -9.53 -35.59
CA LEU A 17 9.68 -10.27 -34.34
C LEU A 17 11.14 -10.26 -33.83
N ALA A 18 12.13 -10.45 -34.70
CA ALA A 18 13.54 -10.39 -34.31
C ALA A 18 13.94 -9.00 -33.79
N LYS A 19 13.40 -7.93 -34.37
CA LYS A 19 13.61 -6.56 -33.88
C LYS A 19 12.93 -6.34 -32.54
N GLU A 20 11.68 -6.79 -32.36
CA GLU A 20 10.97 -6.68 -31.09
C GLU A 20 11.70 -7.41 -29.96
N LEU A 21 12.18 -8.64 -30.23
CA LEU A 21 12.98 -9.40 -29.27
C LEU A 21 14.30 -8.71 -28.92
N GLU A 22 14.96 -8.07 -29.90
CA GLU A 22 16.19 -7.31 -29.64
C GLU A 22 15.92 -6.03 -28.84
N VAL A 23 14.81 -5.33 -29.12
CA VAL A 23 14.36 -4.18 -28.32
C VAL A 23 14.08 -4.61 -26.87
N GLU A 24 13.37 -5.72 -26.66
CA GLU A 24 13.16 -6.26 -25.31
C GLU A 24 14.47 -6.61 -24.61
N ARG A 25 15.42 -7.24 -25.32
CA ARG A 25 16.73 -7.61 -24.75
C ARG A 25 17.51 -6.37 -24.31
N VAL A 26 17.50 -5.33 -25.13
CA VAL A 26 18.15 -4.04 -24.84
C VAL A 26 17.48 -3.36 -23.65
N LEU A 27 16.15 -3.29 -23.61
CA LEU A 27 15.41 -2.72 -22.48
C LEU A 27 15.63 -3.50 -21.17
N LYS A 28 15.73 -4.83 -21.22
CA LYS A 28 16.09 -5.67 -20.07
C LYS A 28 17.54 -5.48 -19.62
N ALA A 29 18.45 -5.10 -20.52
CA ALA A 29 19.86 -4.88 -20.21
C ALA A 29 20.14 -3.51 -19.56
N PHE A 30 19.33 -2.49 -19.85
CA PHE A 30 19.38 -1.24 -19.11
C PHE A 30 18.85 -1.49 -17.69
N LYS A 31 19.74 -1.44 -16.70
CA LYS A 31 19.37 -1.44 -15.29
C LYS A 31 18.34 -0.33 -15.10
N LEU A 32 17.11 -0.69 -14.71
CA LEU A 32 16.06 0.27 -14.41
C LEU A 32 16.63 1.35 -13.47
N ASN A 33 16.20 2.58 -13.68
CA ASN A 33 16.64 3.73 -12.88
C ASN A 33 16.48 3.40 -11.38
N PRO A 34 17.56 3.43 -10.56
CA PRO A 34 17.50 3.08 -9.14
C PRO A 34 16.50 3.93 -8.34
N TYR A 35 16.33 5.20 -8.71
CA TYR A 35 15.36 6.10 -8.08
C TYR A 35 13.92 5.59 -8.29
N ASP A 36 13.61 5.10 -9.49
CA ASP A 36 12.28 4.56 -9.82
C ASP A 36 12.06 3.19 -9.17
N ILE A 37 13.10 2.36 -9.06
CA ILE A 37 13.01 1.05 -8.40
C ILE A 37 12.68 1.21 -6.91
N LEU A 38 13.39 2.13 -6.23
CA LEU A 38 13.28 2.33 -4.80
C LEU A 38 12.25 3.41 -4.42
N ASP A 39 11.56 4.02 -5.39
CA ASP A 39 10.59 5.10 -5.19
C ASP A 39 11.20 6.26 -4.37
N LEU A 40 12.42 6.66 -4.73
CA LEU A 40 13.22 7.67 -4.01
C LEU A 40 13.19 9.04 -4.73
N PRO A 41 13.20 10.16 -3.98
CA PRO A 41 13.34 11.48 -4.58
C PRO A 41 14.74 11.65 -5.19
N LEU A 42 14.87 12.53 -6.19
CA LEU A 42 16.17 12.84 -6.83
C LEU A 42 17.21 13.44 -5.87
N SER A 43 16.75 13.99 -4.74
CA SER A 43 17.61 14.50 -3.67
C SER A 43 18.08 13.41 -2.69
N ALA A 44 17.65 12.16 -2.85
CA ALA A 44 18.02 11.06 -1.97
C ALA A 44 19.51 10.77 -2.04
N THR A 45 20.09 10.52 -0.87
CA THR A 45 21.47 10.10 -0.70
C THR A 45 21.60 8.58 -0.77
N GLU A 46 22.83 8.08 -0.86
CA GLU A 46 23.10 6.63 -0.77
C GLU A 46 22.62 6.04 0.57
N SER A 47 22.78 6.79 1.67
CA SER A 47 22.29 6.39 2.99
C SER A 47 20.76 6.25 3.00
N ASP A 48 20.03 7.16 2.35
CA ASP A 48 18.56 7.08 2.27
C ASP A 48 18.11 5.82 1.53
N ALA A 49 18.82 5.47 0.45
CA ALA A 49 18.54 4.25 -0.33
C ALA A 49 18.81 2.99 0.50
N PHE A 50 19.92 2.96 1.24
CA PHE A 50 20.24 1.84 2.13
C PHE A 50 19.21 1.70 3.26
N ASP A 51 18.83 2.81 3.90
CA ASP A 51 17.84 2.80 4.97
C ASP A 51 16.47 2.35 4.47
N PHE A 52 16.09 2.74 3.26
CA PHE A 52 14.86 2.26 2.61
C PHE A 52 14.91 0.75 2.39
N LEU A 53 16.01 0.23 1.81
CA LEU A 53 16.18 -1.19 1.56
C LEU A 53 16.18 -1.99 2.87
N LYS A 54 16.86 -1.49 3.91
CA LYS A 54 16.89 -2.11 5.23
C LYS A 54 15.51 -2.16 5.87
N LYS A 55 14.75 -1.07 5.82
CA LYS A 55 13.35 -1.06 6.29
C LYS A 55 12.50 -2.07 5.54
N ALA A 56 12.61 -2.16 4.22
CA ALA A 56 11.87 -3.14 3.43
C ALA A 56 12.25 -4.57 3.83
N HIS A 57 13.54 -4.86 3.93
CA HIS A 57 14.05 -6.14 4.42
C HIS A 57 13.47 -6.51 5.79
N ASP A 58 13.55 -5.59 6.76
CA ASP A 58 13.12 -5.82 8.14
C ASP A 58 11.61 -6.11 8.26
N HIS A 59 10.79 -5.54 7.37
CA HIS A 59 9.36 -5.87 7.31
C HIS A 59 9.10 -7.24 6.66
N LEU A 60 9.90 -7.64 5.67
CA LEU A 60 9.70 -8.88 4.94
C LEU A 60 10.26 -10.12 5.65
N ILE A 61 11.31 -9.94 6.47
CA ILE A 61 11.87 -11.05 7.25
C ILE A 61 11.04 -11.38 8.49
N ASP A 62 10.32 -10.39 9.02
CA ASP A 62 9.39 -10.55 10.13
C ASP A 62 8.10 -11.19 9.62
N LEU A 63 7.84 -12.43 10.04
CA LEU A 63 6.73 -13.23 9.54
C LEU A 63 5.36 -12.64 9.88
N ASP A 64 5.23 -11.98 11.04
CA ASP A 64 3.98 -11.39 11.47
C ASP A 64 3.69 -10.13 10.63
N LYS A 65 4.69 -9.26 10.47
CA LYS A 65 4.56 -8.07 9.60
C LYS A 65 4.31 -8.46 8.15
N ARG A 66 5.03 -9.46 7.65
CA ARG A 66 4.87 -9.94 6.28
C ARG A 66 3.46 -10.49 6.05
N LYS A 67 2.93 -11.27 7.00
CA LYS A 67 1.57 -11.82 6.92
C LYS A 67 0.52 -10.70 6.82
N ASP A 68 0.67 -9.63 7.61
CA ASP A 68 -0.24 -8.48 7.55
C ASP A 68 -0.18 -7.77 6.19
N ILE A 69 1.03 -7.56 5.66
CA ILE A 69 1.23 -6.99 4.31
C ILE A 69 0.61 -7.88 3.24
N ASP A 70 0.87 -9.20 3.28
CA ASP A 70 0.37 -10.17 2.31
C ASP A 70 -1.17 -10.24 2.33
N MET A 71 -1.78 -10.13 3.52
CA MET A 71 -3.23 -10.05 3.67
C MET A 71 -3.80 -8.79 3.00
N ILE A 72 -3.18 -7.63 3.22
CA ILE A 72 -3.59 -6.36 2.60
C ILE A 72 -3.43 -6.43 1.08
N MET A 73 -2.32 -6.96 0.58
CA MET A 73 -2.10 -7.10 -0.87
C MET A 73 -3.07 -8.08 -1.51
N THR A 74 -3.43 -9.18 -0.81
CA THR A 74 -4.47 -10.11 -1.25
C THR A 74 -5.84 -9.45 -1.31
N HIS A 75 -6.15 -8.61 -0.32
CA HIS A 75 -7.37 -7.82 -0.30
C HIS A 75 -7.41 -6.81 -1.45
N ALA A 76 -6.34 -6.06 -1.66
CA ALA A 76 -6.17 -5.12 -2.77
C ALA A 76 -6.39 -5.80 -4.12
N ARG A 77 -5.75 -6.96 -4.34
CA ARG A 77 -5.93 -7.78 -5.55
C ARG A 77 -7.39 -8.16 -5.76
N THR A 78 -8.07 -8.59 -4.71
CA THR A 78 -9.49 -8.97 -4.76
C THR A 78 -10.37 -7.78 -5.12
N GLN A 79 -10.11 -6.59 -4.58
CA GLN A 79 -10.85 -5.39 -4.93
C GLN A 79 -10.66 -5.01 -6.41
N VAL A 80 -9.41 -4.99 -6.89
CA VAL A 80 -9.11 -4.68 -8.29
C VAL A 80 -9.79 -5.67 -9.23
N LEU A 81 -9.77 -6.97 -8.91
CA LEU A 81 -10.47 -7.98 -9.70
C LEU A 81 -11.99 -7.79 -9.72
N LYS A 82 -12.60 -7.40 -8.58
CA LYS A 82 -14.03 -7.08 -8.53
C LYS A 82 -14.37 -5.85 -9.37
N THR A 83 -13.47 -4.87 -9.44
CA THR A 83 -13.63 -3.67 -10.27
C THR A 83 -13.55 -4.01 -11.75
N ILE A 84 -12.60 -4.87 -12.15
CA ILE A 84 -12.36 -5.23 -13.56
C ILE A 84 -13.41 -6.22 -14.07
N LEU A 85 -13.64 -7.31 -13.32
CA LEU A 85 -14.51 -8.41 -13.75
C LEU A 85 -15.96 -8.18 -13.37
N GLY A 86 -16.22 -7.39 -12.32
CA GLY A 86 -17.53 -7.22 -11.69
C GLY A 86 -17.68 -8.02 -10.40
N SER A 87 -18.46 -7.49 -9.45
CA SER A 87 -18.60 -8.02 -8.09
C SER A 87 -19.25 -9.41 -8.01
N GLY A 88 -19.96 -9.85 -9.05
CA GLY A 88 -20.58 -11.18 -9.14
C GLY A 88 -19.66 -12.28 -9.68
N PHE A 89 -18.44 -11.94 -10.09
CA PHE A 89 -17.51 -12.89 -10.67
C PHE A 89 -16.50 -13.43 -9.66
N SER A 90 -16.03 -14.65 -9.89
CA SER A 90 -14.95 -15.26 -9.10
C SER A 90 -13.66 -14.44 -9.23
N THR A 91 -13.01 -14.17 -8.10
CA THR A 91 -11.70 -13.52 -8.04
C THR A 91 -10.54 -14.52 -7.97
N ASN A 92 -10.83 -15.83 -8.04
CA ASN A 92 -9.83 -16.87 -8.16
C ASN A 92 -9.48 -17.08 -9.64
N VAL A 93 -8.73 -16.13 -10.19
CA VAL A 93 -8.20 -16.15 -11.55
C VAL A 93 -6.68 -16.08 -11.50
N ALA A 94 -5.99 -16.68 -12.48
CA ALA A 94 -4.54 -16.57 -12.61
C ALA A 94 -4.14 -15.18 -13.13
N ASP A 95 -2.91 -14.76 -12.89
CA ASP A 95 -2.44 -13.43 -13.29
C ASP A 95 -2.21 -13.31 -14.81
N ASP A 96 -2.09 -14.43 -15.52
CA ASP A 96 -2.01 -14.52 -16.98
C ASP A 96 -3.38 -14.68 -17.66
N ASP A 97 -4.47 -14.54 -16.91
CA ASP A 97 -5.83 -14.62 -17.47
C ASP A 97 -5.99 -13.57 -18.59
N PRO A 98 -6.47 -13.96 -19.79
CA PRO A 98 -6.62 -13.04 -20.92
C PRO A 98 -7.48 -11.81 -20.63
N ARG A 99 -8.38 -11.87 -19.64
CA ARG A 99 -9.21 -10.74 -19.20
C ARG A 99 -8.41 -9.68 -18.44
N LEU A 100 -7.23 -10.04 -17.94
CA LEU A 100 -6.29 -9.15 -17.26
C LEU A 100 -5.20 -8.63 -18.22
N ALA A 101 -5.18 -9.12 -19.46
CA ALA A 101 -4.24 -8.66 -20.48
C ALA A 101 -4.62 -7.27 -21.02
N ASN A 102 -3.62 -6.53 -21.50
CA ASN A 102 -3.78 -5.23 -22.17
C ASN A 102 -4.50 -4.14 -21.35
N LEU A 103 -4.49 -4.25 -20.01
CA LEU A 103 -4.98 -3.20 -19.13
C LEU A 103 -4.02 -2.01 -19.12
N SER A 104 -4.58 -0.80 -19.01
CA SER A 104 -3.82 0.44 -18.84
C SER A 104 -4.35 1.20 -17.61
N PRO A 105 -3.60 1.28 -16.51
CA PRO A 105 -2.28 0.66 -16.27
C PRO A 105 -2.36 -0.89 -16.14
N PRO A 106 -1.24 -1.62 -16.24
CA PRO A 106 -1.21 -3.08 -16.10
C PRO A 106 -1.79 -3.57 -14.77
N PHE A 107 -2.34 -4.79 -14.76
CA PHE A 107 -3.01 -5.37 -13.58
C PHE A 107 -2.18 -5.25 -12.31
N GLU A 108 -0.92 -5.66 -12.35
CA GLU A 108 -0.03 -5.61 -11.18
C GLU A 108 0.16 -4.18 -10.65
N GLN A 109 0.23 -3.19 -11.54
CA GLN A 109 0.36 -1.79 -11.15
C GLN A 109 -0.92 -1.27 -10.49
N GLN A 110 -2.09 -1.69 -10.96
CA GLN A 110 -3.37 -1.38 -10.30
C GLN A 110 -3.43 -2.00 -8.90
N VAL A 111 -3.01 -3.25 -8.74
CA VAL A 111 -2.98 -3.93 -7.43
C VAL A 111 -2.03 -3.23 -6.46
N ARG A 112 -0.83 -2.84 -6.91
CA ARG A 112 0.12 -2.07 -6.08
C ARG A 112 -0.43 -0.70 -5.69
N ALA A 113 -1.12 -0.01 -6.60
CA ALA A 113 -1.78 1.27 -6.31
C ALA A 113 -2.87 1.10 -5.24
N GLN A 114 -3.77 0.13 -5.43
CA GLN A 114 -4.84 -0.17 -4.46
C GLN A 114 -4.27 -0.58 -3.08
N GLY A 115 -3.21 -1.40 -3.06
CA GLY A 115 -2.55 -1.80 -1.84
C GLY A 115 -1.95 -0.60 -1.08
N ARG A 116 -1.35 0.34 -1.80
CA ARG A 116 -0.83 1.59 -1.23
C ARG A 116 -1.94 2.42 -0.59
N GLU A 117 -3.09 2.56 -1.25
CA GLU A 117 -4.25 3.27 -0.69
C GLU A 117 -4.73 2.64 0.61
N ILE A 118 -4.94 1.31 0.62
CA ILE A 118 -5.42 0.59 1.81
C ILE A 118 -4.41 0.74 2.97
N LEU A 119 -3.11 0.61 2.71
CA LEU A 119 -2.08 0.80 3.73
C LEU A 119 -2.11 2.22 4.33
N VAL A 120 -2.30 3.24 3.49
CA VAL A 120 -2.41 4.63 3.94
C VAL A 120 -3.69 4.85 4.77
N GLU A 121 -4.81 4.29 4.33
CA GLU A 121 -6.08 4.38 5.05
C GLU A 121 -6.00 3.73 6.44
N ASP A 122 -5.45 2.52 6.52
CA ASP A 122 -5.25 1.80 7.78
C ASP A 122 -4.32 2.56 8.73
N GLU A 123 -3.23 3.14 8.21
CA GLU A 123 -2.32 3.99 8.97
C GLU A 123 -3.03 5.22 9.54
N LEU A 124 -3.80 5.93 8.70
CA LEU A 124 -4.56 7.10 9.12
C LEU A 124 -5.63 6.73 10.15
N ALA A 125 -6.33 5.60 9.96
CA ALA A 125 -7.33 5.10 10.89
C ALA A 125 -6.71 4.78 12.25
N ARG A 126 -5.55 4.11 12.28
CA ARG A 126 -4.82 3.82 13.51
C ARG A 126 -4.40 5.09 14.24
N ARG A 127 -3.85 6.07 13.52
CA ARG A 127 -3.47 7.38 14.10
C ARG A 127 -4.66 8.11 14.70
N ARG A 128 -5.81 8.12 14.01
CA ARG A 128 -7.05 8.71 14.52
C ARG A 128 -7.51 8.01 15.79
N LYS A 129 -7.48 6.67 15.81
CA LYS A 129 -7.85 5.86 16.99
C LYS A 129 -6.96 6.17 18.19
N THR A 130 -5.64 6.20 18.01
CA THR A 130 -4.69 6.53 19.09
C THR A 130 -4.93 7.94 19.62
N LYS A 131 -5.11 8.92 18.74
CA LYS A 131 -5.39 10.30 19.13
C LYS A 131 -6.69 10.42 19.93
N LEU A 132 -7.75 9.73 19.51
CA LEU A 132 -9.03 9.71 20.21
C LEU A 132 -8.91 9.05 21.59
N ALA A 133 -8.20 7.92 21.69
CA ALA A 133 -7.98 7.24 22.96
C ALA A 133 -7.26 8.14 23.98
N TYR A 134 -6.22 8.85 23.53
CA TYR A 134 -5.49 9.80 24.37
C TYR A 134 -6.37 10.97 24.83
N ALA A 135 -7.20 11.52 23.93
CA ALA A 135 -8.13 12.60 24.28
C ALA A 135 -9.17 12.13 25.32
N ASN A 136 -9.69 10.91 25.17
CA ASN A 136 -10.63 10.33 26.12
C ASN A 136 -9.98 10.06 27.49
N GLU A 137 -8.76 9.53 27.53
CA GLU A 137 -8.02 9.34 28.78
C GLU A 137 -7.77 10.68 29.50
N GLY A 138 -7.43 11.73 28.75
CA GLY A 138 -7.28 13.08 29.28
C GLY A 138 -8.59 13.65 29.84
N ALA A 139 -9.71 13.45 29.14
CA ALA A 139 -11.02 13.89 29.58
C ALA A 139 -11.47 13.17 30.86
N GLU A 140 -11.24 11.86 30.96
CA GLU A 140 -11.55 11.06 32.16
C GLU A 140 -10.69 11.48 33.35
N LYS A 141 -9.39 11.72 33.16
CA LYS A 141 -8.51 12.25 34.22
C LYS A 141 -8.97 13.62 34.72
N ALA A 142 -9.27 14.55 33.81
CA ALA A 142 -9.77 15.87 34.18
C ALA A 142 -11.11 15.80 34.95
N LYS A 143 -12.01 14.89 34.57
CA LYS A 143 -13.26 14.65 35.27
C LYS A 143 -13.04 14.09 36.67
N ALA A 144 -12.15 13.11 36.83
CA ALA A 144 -11.81 12.53 38.11
C ALA A 144 -11.17 13.57 39.06
N GLU A 145 -10.27 14.40 38.56
CA GLU A 145 -9.65 15.49 39.32
C GLU A 145 -10.68 16.55 39.75
N ALA A 146 -11.60 16.92 38.85
CA ALA A 146 -12.68 17.85 39.16
C ALA A 146 -13.64 17.30 40.24
N GLU A 147 -13.93 16.00 40.22
CA GLU A 147 -14.74 15.35 41.25
C GLU A 147 -14.04 15.39 42.61
N ILE A 148 -12.75 15.03 42.66
CA ILE A 148 -11.94 15.09 43.89
C ILE A 148 -11.86 16.52 44.42
N ALA A 149 -11.62 17.50 43.56
CA ALA A 149 -11.57 18.92 43.94
C ALA A 149 -12.92 19.40 44.49
N SER A 150 -14.04 19.00 43.85
CA SER A 150 -15.38 19.35 44.34
C SER A 150 -15.69 18.75 45.71
N ARG A 151 -15.24 17.50 45.95
CA ARG A 151 -15.41 16.81 47.24
C ARG A 151 -14.57 17.48 48.32
N LYS A 152 -13.32 17.85 48.03
CA LYS A 152 -12.46 18.62 48.95
C LYS A 152 -13.07 19.97 49.32
N ARG A 153 -13.55 20.74 48.33
CA ARG A 153 -14.24 22.02 48.58
C ARG A 153 -15.44 21.85 49.51
N LYS A 154 -16.30 20.85 49.26
CA LYS A 154 -17.47 20.57 50.11
C LYS A 154 -17.09 20.23 51.55
N LEU A 155 -16.03 19.44 51.75
CA LEU A 155 -15.55 19.08 53.09
C LEU A 155 -14.95 20.30 53.82
N GLU A 156 -14.17 21.13 53.13
CA GLU A 156 -13.62 22.37 53.68
C GLU A 156 -14.72 23.37 54.07
N ASP A 157 -15.74 23.52 53.22
CA ASP A 157 -16.88 24.40 53.50
C ASP A 157 -17.70 23.90 54.71
N GLN A 158 -17.92 22.58 54.82
CA GLN A 158 -18.60 21.98 55.98
C GLN A 158 -17.81 22.18 57.27
N SER A 159 -16.49 21.95 57.25
CA SER A 159 -15.64 22.13 58.43
C SER A 159 -15.58 23.58 58.91
N LYS A 160 -15.68 24.56 58.00
CA LYS A 160 -15.75 25.99 58.39
C LYS A 160 -17.06 26.32 59.10
N TRP A 161 -18.17 25.75 58.63
CA TRP A 161 -19.48 25.96 59.24
C TRP A 161 -19.59 25.36 60.65
N GLU A 162 -19.03 24.17 60.87
CA GLU A 162 -19.07 23.50 62.18
C GLU A 162 -18.12 24.12 63.24
N GLY A 163 -17.24 25.04 62.82
CA GLY A 163 -16.27 25.73 63.68
C GLY A 163 -16.68 27.14 64.13
N GLU A 164 -17.80 27.68 63.64
CA GLU A 164 -18.46 28.91 64.13
C GLU A 164 -19.59 28.59 65.11
#